data_AF-A0A7X7DKY4-F1
#
_entry.id   AF-A0A7X7DKY4-F1
#
_cell.length_a   1.000
_cell.length_b   1.000
_cell.length_c   1.000
_cell.angle_alpha   90.00
_cell.angle_beta   90.00
_cell.angle_gamma   90.00
#
_symmetry.space_group_name_H-M   'P 1'
#
loop_
_entity.id
_entity.type
_entity.pdbx_description
1 polymer ?
#
loop_
_entity_poly.entity_id
_entity_poly.type
_entity_poly.pdbx_seq_one_letter_code
_entity_poly.pdbx_strand_id
1 'polypeptide(L)'
;MAFKKYEVVSSSRDTIVLQKSASPLKKAWFIPDENIDFEKLCLLRMEFSSPPKSPVTIALWARYKGTEYDLDHKREIQITDTLSEEHLSLYYVDKHQADIVNKGEKDVKAYYYAKITANGVVCKSEYLEMPIAGIVYKKGNYDDTVATDARHPKSGENYKAGKGITVLQRMLISSKFLDIASPTGNYGPKTEEAVKAFQTCALGKERQKRGVMINVSVSFKGSADGIADISTQEELKYWSRMEYCKPANSVTLNFSSSLDEGRKNLLSTKSRDIITTAAKAVGYQSVMINSTIRYPRQQASAMYNNLKNGKRLSYAAPGMAVTNVWDDCQKKKLSKEDTIKKMVDKIDEFSKEGKRVSLHCVSEDEYKKMNIVDIDIPKTKTADFLRELAKSDCVVKILHDISGIKDEGKIKLLKKEPCIHVEIKQ
;
A
#
# COMPACT_ATOMS: atom_id res chain seq x y z
N MET A 1 39.64 -32.28 14.61
CA MET A 1 39.89 -33.30 13.57
C MET A 1 38.79 -34.35 13.65
N ALA A 2 38.00 -34.54 12.57
CA ALA A 2 36.93 -35.53 12.55
C ALA A 2 37.46 -36.87 12.00
N PHE A 3 37.38 -37.93 12.79
CA PHE A 3 37.73 -39.29 12.36
C PHE A 3 36.72 -39.77 11.31
N LYS A 4 37.17 -40.05 10.07
CA LYS A 4 36.36 -40.72 9.05
C LYS A 4 36.13 -42.17 9.50
N LYS A 5 34.86 -42.59 9.64
CA LYS A 5 34.52 -44.00 9.87
C LYS A 5 34.69 -44.78 8.57
N TYR A 6 35.46 -45.87 8.63
CA TYR A 6 35.65 -46.85 7.57
C TYR A 6 35.09 -48.19 8.07
N GLU A 7 34.47 -48.97 7.19
CA GLU A 7 34.11 -50.37 7.49
C GLU A 7 35.21 -51.31 6.99
N VAL A 8 35.53 -52.33 7.76
CA VAL A 8 36.44 -53.41 7.36
C VAL A 8 35.62 -54.44 6.60
N VAL A 9 35.88 -54.56 5.29
CA VAL A 9 35.08 -55.43 4.40
C VAL A 9 35.68 -56.83 4.28
N SER A 10 36.99 -56.98 4.56
CA SER A 10 37.64 -58.28 4.73
C SER A 10 38.95 -58.13 5.53
N SER A 11 39.33 -59.19 6.24
CA SER A 11 40.63 -59.31 6.91
C SER A 11 41.27 -60.65 6.57
N SER A 12 42.39 -60.63 5.84
CA SER A 12 43.36 -61.74 5.82
C SER A 12 44.62 -61.31 6.55
N ARG A 13 45.52 -62.25 6.87
CA ARG A 13 46.69 -62.03 7.74
C ARG A 13 47.59 -60.85 7.32
N ASP A 14 47.50 -60.37 6.08
CA ASP A 14 48.38 -59.33 5.54
C ASP A 14 47.66 -58.15 4.84
N THR A 15 46.32 -58.00 4.93
CA THR A 15 45.65 -56.83 4.31
C THR A 15 44.32 -56.46 4.97
N ILE A 16 44.16 -55.19 5.36
CA ILE A 16 42.88 -54.58 5.76
C ILE A 16 42.39 -53.72 4.60
N VAL A 17 41.25 -54.09 4.00
CA VAL A 17 40.58 -53.25 3.00
C VAL A 17 39.59 -52.34 3.72
N LEU A 18 39.92 -51.05 3.78
CA LEU A 18 39.06 -49.99 4.32
C LEU A 18 38.23 -49.39 3.20
N GLN A 19 36.92 -49.68 3.16
CA GLN A 19 36.00 -49.02 2.24
C GLN A 19 35.35 -47.82 2.92
N LYS A 20 35.28 -46.68 2.23
CA LYS A 20 34.53 -45.52 2.68
C LYS A 20 33.06 -45.92 2.78
N SER A 21 32.47 -45.87 3.97
CA SER A 21 31.05 -46.16 4.16
C SER A 21 30.23 -45.33 3.17
N ALA A 22 29.41 -45.97 2.35
CA ALA A 22 28.55 -45.26 1.41
C ALA A 22 27.64 -44.28 2.17
N SER A 23 27.45 -43.07 1.64
CA SER A 23 26.57 -42.08 2.28
C SER A 23 25.15 -42.67 2.36
N PRO A 24 24.55 -42.74 3.56
CA PRO A 24 23.17 -43.21 3.69
C PRO A 24 22.18 -42.25 3.03
N LEU A 25 22.54 -40.96 2.92
CA LEU A 25 21.76 -39.93 2.25
C LEU A 25 22.28 -39.72 0.81
N LYS A 26 21.38 -39.83 -0.17
CA LYS A 26 21.61 -39.46 -1.57
C LYS A 26 21.49 -37.95 -1.76
N LYS A 27 20.41 -37.38 -1.23
CA LYS A 27 20.07 -35.96 -1.40
C LYS A 27 19.20 -35.48 -0.25
N ALA A 28 19.35 -34.22 0.15
CA ALA A 28 18.36 -33.54 0.98
C ALA A 28 18.34 -32.04 0.66
N TRP A 29 17.16 -31.42 0.71
CA TRP A 29 16.99 -30.00 0.46
C TRP A 29 15.71 -29.48 1.11
N PHE A 30 15.72 -28.20 1.46
CA PHE A 30 14.52 -27.50 1.88
C PHE A 30 13.65 -27.18 0.66
N ILE A 31 12.33 -27.31 0.83
CA ILE A 31 11.32 -26.92 -0.15
C ILE A 31 10.61 -25.70 0.43
N PRO A 32 11.12 -24.48 0.15
CA PRO A 32 10.49 -23.28 0.64
C PRO A 32 9.13 -23.03 -0.01
N ASP A 33 8.17 -22.51 0.76
CA ASP A 33 6.87 -22.05 0.28
C ASP A 33 6.67 -20.55 0.58
N GLU A 34 5.48 -20.01 0.36
CA GLU A 34 5.17 -18.60 0.66
C GLU A 34 5.16 -18.23 2.15
N ASN A 35 5.05 -19.23 3.03
CA ASN A 35 4.99 -19.09 4.48
C ASN A 35 6.37 -19.26 5.09
N ILE A 36 7.39 -19.51 4.27
CA ILE A 36 8.76 -19.59 4.73
C ILE A 36 9.16 -18.24 5.33
N ASP A 37 9.27 -18.28 6.63
CA ASP A 37 9.70 -17.19 7.45
C ASP A 37 10.38 -17.81 8.66
N PHE A 38 11.06 -16.99 9.43
CA PHE A 38 11.61 -17.44 10.69
C PHE A 38 10.49 -17.86 11.64
N GLU A 39 10.79 -18.88 12.43
CA GLU A 39 9.90 -19.58 13.35
C GLU A 39 8.72 -20.29 12.65
N LYS A 40 8.74 -20.37 11.31
CA LYS A 40 7.78 -21.13 10.51
C LYS A 40 8.38 -22.44 10.03
N LEU A 41 7.51 -23.44 9.88
CA LEU A 41 7.87 -24.75 9.36
C LEU A 41 8.22 -24.64 7.88
N CYS A 42 9.38 -25.17 7.51
CA CYS A 42 9.78 -25.40 6.13
C CYS A 42 9.87 -26.91 5.90
N LEU A 43 9.38 -27.38 4.75
CA LEU A 43 9.49 -28.79 4.39
C LEU A 43 10.96 -29.11 4.05
N LEU A 44 11.47 -30.19 4.61
CA LEU A 44 12.77 -30.79 4.33
C LEU A 44 12.50 -32.15 3.68
N ARG A 45 12.93 -32.30 2.42
CA ARG A 45 12.87 -33.59 1.73
C ARG A 45 14.22 -34.28 1.82
N MET A 46 14.21 -35.57 2.13
CA MET A 46 15.39 -36.41 2.28
C MET A 46 15.24 -37.70 1.47
N GLU A 47 16.26 -38.00 0.67
CA GLU A 47 16.36 -39.22 -0.13
C GLU A 47 17.53 -40.06 0.37
N PHE A 48 17.24 -41.29 0.78
CA PHE A 48 18.20 -42.24 1.30
C PHE A 48 18.56 -43.31 0.27
N SER A 49 19.77 -43.85 0.38
CA SER A 49 20.25 -44.97 -0.44
C SER A 49 19.50 -46.27 -0.12
N SER A 50 19.10 -46.42 1.13
CA SER A 50 18.25 -47.49 1.66
C SER A 50 17.58 -46.96 2.95
N PRO A 51 16.46 -47.53 3.40
CA PRO A 51 15.81 -47.09 4.64
C PRO A 51 16.80 -47.08 5.82
N PRO A 52 16.87 -45.99 6.61
CA PRO A 52 17.74 -45.93 7.78
C PRO A 52 17.47 -47.07 8.77
N LYS A 53 18.52 -47.66 9.33
CA LYS A 53 18.43 -48.79 10.28
C LYS A 53 18.25 -48.32 11.73
N SER A 54 18.40 -47.03 11.95
CA SER A 54 18.32 -46.37 13.24
C SER A 54 17.67 -45.00 13.04
N PRO A 55 17.07 -44.44 14.10
CA PRO A 55 16.50 -43.12 14.02
C PRO A 55 17.49 -42.08 13.47
N VAL A 56 16.96 -41.18 12.63
CA VAL A 56 17.70 -40.13 11.97
C VAL A 56 17.63 -38.88 12.83
N THR A 57 18.78 -38.31 13.13
CA THR A 57 18.87 -36.99 13.76
C THR A 57 18.91 -35.90 12.70
N ILE A 58 18.07 -34.89 12.80
CA ILE A 58 18.09 -33.68 11.98
C ILE A 58 18.41 -32.49 12.88
N ALA A 59 19.43 -31.70 12.55
CA ALA A 59 19.72 -30.44 13.20
C ALA A 59 19.71 -29.28 12.19
N LEU A 60 19.06 -28.17 12.53
CA LEU A 60 19.12 -26.96 11.71
C LEU A 60 20.43 -26.21 11.94
N TRP A 61 21.12 -25.88 10.86
CA TRP A 61 22.34 -25.09 10.86
C TRP A 61 22.25 -23.93 9.87
N ALA A 62 23.08 -22.92 10.06
CA ALA A 62 23.22 -21.83 9.12
C ALA A 62 24.68 -21.41 8.95
N ARG A 63 25.00 -20.86 7.78
CA ARG A 63 26.28 -20.23 7.48
C ARG A 63 26.09 -18.74 7.24
N TYR A 64 26.78 -17.92 8.01
CA TYR A 64 26.75 -16.46 7.91
C TYR A 64 28.16 -15.87 8.00
N LYS A 65 28.54 -15.02 7.03
CA LYS A 65 29.88 -14.42 6.90
C LYS A 65 31.01 -15.44 7.12
N GLY A 66 30.86 -16.62 6.51
CA GLY A 66 31.85 -17.71 6.57
C GLY A 66 31.81 -18.58 7.84
N THR A 67 31.06 -18.20 8.88
CA THR A 67 30.94 -18.94 10.15
C THR A 67 29.70 -19.83 10.14
N GLU A 68 29.80 -21.07 10.65
CA GLU A 68 28.66 -21.98 10.85
C GLU A 68 28.08 -21.79 12.25
N TYR A 69 26.75 -21.75 12.34
CA TYR A 69 25.97 -21.61 13.56
C TYR A 69 25.05 -22.82 13.70
N ASP A 70 25.12 -23.50 14.84
CA ASP A 70 24.08 -24.44 15.26
C ASP A 70 22.90 -23.60 15.77
N LEU A 71 21.69 -23.90 15.30
CA LEU A 71 20.48 -23.16 15.69
C LEU A 71 19.67 -23.91 16.76
N ASP A 72 20.34 -24.84 17.46
CA ASP A 72 19.85 -25.61 18.61
C ASP A 72 18.52 -26.33 18.36
N HIS A 73 18.25 -26.65 17.09
CA HIS A 73 17.01 -27.27 16.67
C HIS A 73 17.28 -28.66 16.12
N LYS A 74 17.44 -29.58 17.08
CA LYS A 74 17.68 -31.00 16.84
C LYS A 74 16.41 -31.81 17.09
N ARG A 75 16.08 -32.70 16.15
CA ARG A 75 15.02 -33.71 16.29
C ARG A 75 15.55 -35.08 15.90
N GLU A 76 14.94 -36.10 16.46
CA GLU A 76 15.20 -37.49 16.13
C GLU A 76 13.90 -38.11 15.62
N ILE A 77 13.96 -38.75 14.46
CA ILE A 77 12.79 -39.28 13.76
C ILE A 77 13.06 -40.70 13.27
N GLN A 78 12.01 -41.51 13.21
CA GLN A 78 12.07 -42.84 12.60
C GLN A 78 11.66 -42.74 11.14
N ILE A 79 12.52 -43.18 10.23
CA ILE A 79 12.27 -43.18 8.79
C ILE A 79 12.25 -44.64 8.33
N THR A 80 11.12 -45.08 7.79
CA THR A 80 10.94 -46.46 7.33
C THR A 80 11.09 -46.65 5.82
N ASP A 81 11.15 -45.56 5.06
CA ASP A 81 11.25 -45.57 3.60
C ASP A 81 12.54 -44.87 3.13
N THR A 82 12.83 -44.98 1.84
CA THR A 82 13.93 -44.30 1.14
C THR A 82 13.64 -42.82 0.87
N LEU A 83 12.38 -42.38 0.90
CA LEU A 83 11.98 -40.99 0.78
C LEU A 83 11.25 -40.55 2.05
N SER A 84 11.62 -39.40 2.59
CA SER A 84 10.98 -38.82 3.77
C SER A 84 10.85 -37.31 3.64
N GLU A 85 9.75 -36.79 4.15
CA GLU A 85 9.42 -35.37 4.15
C GLU A 85 9.09 -34.93 5.56
N GLU A 86 9.80 -33.93 6.05
CA GLU A 86 9.72 -33.51 7.45
C GLU A 86 9.63 -32.01 7.55
N HIS A 87 8.84 -31.53 8.51
CA HIS A 87 8.72 -30.10 8.75
C HIS A 87 9.75 -29.65 9.79
N LEU A 88 10.60 -28.70 9.40
CA LEU A 88 11.61 -28.12 10.28
C LEU A 88 11.38 -26.60 10.37
N SER A 89 11.21 -26.08 11.59
CA SER A 89 11.14 -24.64 11.82
C SER A 89 12.48 -23.99 11.51
N LEU A 90 12.48 -22.89 10.75
CA LEU A 90 13.68 -22.09 10.49
C LEU A 90 13.87 -21.05 11.60
N TYR A 91 15.10 -20.72 11.96
CA TYR A 91 15.41 -19.75 13.02
C TYR A 91 16.40 -18.71 12.54
N TYR A 92 16.41 -17.55 13.18
CA TYR A 92 17.39 -16.53 12.88
C TYR A 92 18.79 -16.99 13.31
N VAL A 93 19.81 -16.52 12.60
CA VAL A 93 21.16 -16.44 13.16
C VAL A 93 21.22 -15.13 13.96
N ASP A 94 21.38 -15.19 15.29
CA ASP A 94 21.38 -14.00 16.15
C ASP A 94 22.31 -12.88 15.66
N LYS A 95 23.48 -13.25 15.14
CA LYS A 95 24.44 -12.30 14.57
C LYS A 95 23.96 -11.67 13.27
N HIS A 96 23.30 -12.43 12.40
CA HIS A 96 22.68 -11.91 11.17
C HIS A 96 21.55 -10.96 11.51
N GLN A 97 20.71 -11.33 12.48
CA GLN A 97 19.62 -10.48 12.96
C GLN A 97 20.13 -9.19 13.59
N ALA A 98 21.18 -9.25 14.40
CA ALA A 98 21.81 -8.07 14.98
C ALA A 98 22.45 -7.15 13.91
N ASP A 99 23.09 -7.70 12.88
CA ASP A 99 23.68 -6.92 11.78
C ASP A 99 22.58 -6.21 10.95
N ILE A 100 21.41 -6.84 10.75
CA ILE A 100 20.26 -6.21 10.08
C ILE A 100 19.61 -5.14 10.98
N VAL A 101 19.23 -5.50 12.22
CA VAL A 101 18.41 -4.65 13.10
C VAL A 101 19.20 -3.51 13.73
N ASN A 102 20.42 -3.79 14.20
CA ASN A 102 21.19 -2.84 14.98
C ASN A 102 22.17 -2.04 14.12
N LYS A 103 22.66 -2.60 13.00
CA LYS A 103 23.64 -1.95 12.13
C LYS A 103 23.10 -1.52 10.77
N GLY A 104 21.86 -1.91 10.43
CA GLY A 104 21.20 -1.51 9.19
C GLY A 104 21.87 -2.06 7.93
N GLU A 105 22.61 -3.17 8.01
CA GLU A 105 23.20 -3.82 6.85
C GLU A 105 22.10 -4.44 5.99
N LYS A 106 21.96 -3.95 4.76
CA LYS A 106 21.05 -4.48 3.74
C LYS A 106 21.86 -5.36 2.80
N ASP A 107 21.28 -6.47 2.33
CA ASP A 107 21.91 -7.45 1.40
C ASP A 107 22.82 -8.50 2.04
N VAL A 108 22.80 -8.63 3.37
CA VAL A 108 23.51 -9.71 4.06
C VAL A 108 22.73 -11.03 4.00
N LYS A 109 23.34 -12.05 3.38
CA LYS A 109 22.74 -13.38 3.15
C LYS A 109 23.15 -14.39 4.22
N ALA A 110 22.21 -15.21 4.66
CA ALA A 110 22.46 -16.38 5.48
C ALA A 110 22.01 -17.65 4.72
N TYR A 111 22.83 -18.70 4.81
CA TYR A 111 22.61 -19.96 4.11
C TYR A 111 22.27 -21.07 5.11
N TYR A 112 21.02 -21.53 5.10
CA TYR A 112 20.49 -22.55 5.98
C TYR A 112 20.71 -23.94 5.40
N TYR A 113 21.01 -24.93 6.24
CA TYR A 113 21.11 -26.33 5.82
C TYR A 113 20.73 -27.25 6.98
N ALA A 114 20.22 -28.44 6.67
CA ALA A 114 20.00 -29.49 7.64
C ALA A 114 21.26 -30.36 7.77
N LYS A 115 21.73 -30.56 9.00
CA LYS A 115 22.76 -31.53 9.34
C LYS A 115 22.06 -32.81 9.77
N ILE A 116 22.14 -33.84 8.93
CA ILE A 116 21.39 -35.09 9.04
C ILE A 116 22.35 -36.18 9.48
N THR A 117 22.10 -36.82 10.62
CA THR A 117 22.87 -37.98 11.09
C THR A 117 22.03 -39.23 10.92
N ALA A 118 22.44 -40.12 10.02
CA ALA A 118 21.79 -41.39 9.75
C ALA A 118 22.81 -42.52 9.82
N ASN A 119 22.48 -43.63 10.48
CA ASN A 119 23.38 -44.79 10.67
C ASN A 119 24.78 -44.40 11.20
N GLY A 120 24.85 -43.36 12.05
CA GLY A 120 26.12 -42.84 12.61
C GLY A 120 27.00 -42.04 11.64
N VAL A 121 26.49 -41.69 10.45
CA VAL A 121 27.16 -40.84 9.44
C VAL A 121 26.46 -39.49 9.37
N VAL A 122 27.23 -38.41 9.36
CA VAL A 122 26.73 -37.04 9.24
C VAL A 122 26.76 -36.57 7.79
N CYS A 123 25.61 -36.12 7.29
CA CYS A 123 25.38 -35.57 5.96
C CYS A 123 24.84 -34.13 6.08
N LYS A 124 25.00 -33.32 5.03
CA LYS A 124 24.41 -31.98 4.93
C LYS A 124 23.40 -31.95 3.78
N SER A 125 22.29 -31.23 3.96
CA SER A 125 21.42 -30.87 2.84
C SER A 125 22.08 -29.84 1.92
N GLU A 126 21.44 -29.58 0.78
CA GLU A 126 21.67 -28.36 0.01
C GLU A 126 21.39 -27.11 0.86
N TYR A 127 22.06 -26.02 0.52
CA TYR A 127 21.86 -24.73 1.17
C TYR A 127 20.58 -24.06 0.68
N LEU A 128 19.82 -23.51 1.62
CA LEU A 128 18.72 -22.59 1.41
C LEU A 128 19.21 -21.16 1.70
N GLU A 129 19.19 -20.28 0.70
CA GLU A 129 19.48 -18.85 0.90
C GLU A 129 18.25 -18.11 1.42
N MET A 130 18.40 -17.37 2.52
CA MET A 130 17.38 -16.46 3.03
C MET A 130 17.82 -14.98 2.85
N PRO A 131 16.93 -14.09 2.39
CA PRO A 131 15.58 -14.36 1.85
C PRO A 131 15.64 -14.74 0.37
N ILE A 132 14.79 -15.70 -0.02
CA ILE A 132 14.45 -15.99 -1.42
C ILE A 132 14.13 -14.66 -2.11
N ALA A 133 14.68 -14.44 -3.31
CA ALA A 133 14.47 -13.23 -4.10
C ALA A 133 12.98 -12.81 -4.03
N GLY A 134 12.72 -11.69 -3.35
CA GLY A 134 11.36 -11.29 -2.95
C GLY A 134 10.43 -11.30 -4.14
N ILE A 135 9.41 -12.17 -4.11
CA ILE A 135 8.41 -12.26 -5.16
C ILE A 135 7.68 -10.91 -5.19
N VAL A 136 7.87 -10.14 -6.26
CA VAL A 136 7.19 -8.85 -6.43
C VAL A 136 5.75 -9.08 -6.86
N TYR A 137 4.80 -8.50 -6.12
CA TYR A 137 3.39 -8.49 -6.50
C TYR A 137 2.98 -7.13 -7.05
N LYS A 138 2.30 -7.14 -8.19
CA LYS A 138 1.75 -5.95 -8.84
C LYS A 138 0.39 -6.23 -9.44
N LYS A 139 -0.30 -5.18 -9.86
CA LYS A 139 -1.60 -5.28 -10.52
C LYS A 139 -1.60 -6.27 -11.67
N GLY A 140 -2.62 -7.13 -11.69
CA GLY A 140 -2.78 -8.22 -12.66
C GLY A 140 -2.13 -9.53 -12.23
N ASN A 141 -1.36 -9.56 -11.14
CA ASN A 141 -0.87 -10.82 -10.58
C ASN A 141 -1.97 -11.57 -9.84
N TYR A 142 -1.90 -12.90 -9.87
CA TYR A 142 -2.80 -13.78 -9.14
C TYR A 142 -2.05 -15.01 -8.61
N ASP A 143 -2.62 -15.65 -7.60
CA ASP A 143 -2.01 -16.74 -6.86
C ASP A 143 -2.84 -18.03 -6.93
N ASP A 144 -2.41 -19.10 -6.25
CA ASP A 144 -3.05 -20.42 -6.25
C ASP A 144 -4.52 -20.41 -5.77
N THR A 145 -4.97 -19.37 -5.07
CA THR A 145 -6.37 -19.20 -4.68
C THR A 145 -7.26 -18.93 -5.89
N VAL A 146 -6.72 -18.31 -6.93
CA VAL A 146 -7.43 -17.97 -8.17
C VAL A 146 -7.16 -19.00 -9.28
N ALA A 147 -5.99 -19.63 -9.26
CA ALA A 147 -5.49 -20.48 -10.36
C ALA A 147 -6.17 -21.87 -10.39
N THR A 148 -7.46 -21.90 -10.72
CA THR A 148 -8.30 -23.10 -10.72
C THR A 148 -8.85 -23.51 -12.09
N ASP A 149 -8.72 -22.67 -13.12
CA ASP A 149 -9.31 -22.91 -14.45
C ASP A 149 -8.44 -22.37 -15.61
N ALA A 150 -8.89 -22.61 -16.84
CA ALA A 150 -8.18 -22.19 -18.05
C ALA A 150 -8.01 -20.66 -18.20
N ARG A 151 -8.78 -19.84 -17.47
CA ARG A 151 -8.64 -18.37 -17.48
C ARG A 151 -7.55 -17.88 -16.54
N HIS A 152 -7.15 -18.71 -15.57
CA HIS A 152 -6.10 -18.43 -14.59
C HIS A 152 -5.11 -19.61 -14.53
N PRO A 153 -4.30 -19.82 -15.57
CA PRO A 153 -3.37 -20.94 -15.62
C PRO A 153 -2.31 -20.84 -14.52
N LYS A 154 -1.86 -21.98 -13.98
CA LYS A 154 -0.72 -22.08 -13.05
C LYS A 154 0.63 -21.87 -13.76
N SER A 155 0.71 -20.86 -14.61
CA SER A 155 1.87 -20.57 -15.46
C SER A 155 1.80 -19.15 -16.00
N GLY A 156 2.95 -18.61 -16.42
CA GLY A 156 3.06 -17.27 -17.01
C GLY A 156 3.45 -16.20 -16.00
N GLU A 157 3.82 -15.02 -16.49
CA GLU A 157 4.45 -13.96 -15.68
C GLU A 157 3.53 -13.38 -14.59
N ASN A 158 2.22 -13.42 -14.80
CA ASN A 158 1.21 -12.93 -13.87
C ASN A 158 0.85 -13.94 -12.78
N TYR A 159 1.09 -15.24 -13.01
CA TYR A 159 0.88 -16.25 -12.00
C TYR A 159 2.03 -16.24 -11.00
N LYS A 160 1.70 -16.21 -9.71
CA LYS A 160 2.64 -16.32 -8.60
C LYS A 160 2.27 -17.57 -7.82
N ALA A 161 3.15 -18.57 -7.84
CA ALA A 161 2.93 -19.82 -7.13
C ALA A 161 2.71 -19.55 -5.62
N GLY A 162 1.84 -20.33 -5.01
CA GLY A 162 1.45 -20.16 -3.63
C GLY A 162 0.29 -19.19 -3.41
N LYS A 163 0.04 -18.76 -2.17
CA LYS A 163 -0.98 -17.81 -1.73
C LYS A 163 -0.42 -16.48 -1.20
N GLY A 164 0.74 -16.06 -1.69
CA GLY A 164 1.39 -14.84 -1.21
C GLY A 164 0.55 -13.56 -1.36
N ILE A 165 -0.25 -13.45 -2.43
CA ILE A 165 -1.16 -12.31 -2.63
C ILE A 165 -2.32 -12.36 -1.63
N THR A 166 -2.85 -13.55 -1.36
CA THR A 166 -3.88 -13.80 -0.35
C THR A 166 -3.41 -13.40 1.05
N VAL A 167 -2.16 -13.72 1.38
CA VAL A 167 -1.51 -13.34 2.66
C VAL A 167 -1.31 -11.83 2.75
N LEU A 168 -0.81 -11.19 1.69
CA LEU A 168 -0.69 -9.74 1.59
C LEU A 168 -2.05 -9.03 1.83
N GLN A 169 -3.11 -9.48 1.15
CA GLN A 169 -4.45 -8.93 1.31
C GLN A 169 -4.97 -9.09 2.75
N ARG A 170 -4.69 -10.21 3.40
CA ARG A 170 -5.07 -10.43 4.81
C ARG A 170 -4.40 -9.41 5.74
N MET A 171 -3.12 -9.13 5.53
CA MET A 171 -2.41 -8.11 6.31
C MET A 171 -2.98 -6.72 6.07
N LEU A 172 -3.28 -6.35 4.82
CA LEU A 172 -3.90 -5.06 4.48
C LEU A 172 -5.31 -4.90 5.08
N ILE A 173 -6.10 -5.99 5.14
CA ILE A 173 -7.41 -5.99 5.80
C ILE A 173 -7.23 -5.76 7.31
N SER A 174 -6.35 -6.54 7.96
CA SER A 174 -6.11 -6.44 9.41
C SER A 174 -5.57 -5.07 9.84
N SER A 175 -4.78 -4.43 8.99
CA SER A 175 -4.22 -3.09 9.21
C SER A 175 -5.15 -1.96 8.74
N LYS A 176 -6.36 -2.28 8.26
CA LYS A 176 -7.42 -1.33 7.83
C LYS A 176 -7.06 -0.50 6.59
N PHE A 177 -6.22 -1.03 5.70
CA PHE A 177 -5.93 -0.41 4.40
C PHE A 177 -6.75 -0.98 3.25
N LEU A 178 -7.21 -2.23 3.35
CA LEU A 178 -8.02 -2.89 2.33
C LEU A 178 -9.39 -3.27 2.89
N ASP A 179 -10.45 -2.80 2.24
CA ASP A 179 -11.84 -3.10 2.61
C ASP A 179 -12.49 -4.06 1.60
N ILE A 180 -12.35 -5.35 1.87
CA ILE A 180 -13.00 -6.46 1.16
C ILE A 180 -13.39 -7.54 2.17
N ALA A 181 -14.44 -8.33 1.86
CA ALA A 181 -14.96 -9.35 2.77
C ALA A 181 -13.94 -10.46 3.11
N SER A 182 -13.15 -10.89 2.12
CA SER A 182 -12.09 -11.87 2.28
C SER A 182 -11.02 -11.72 1.20
N PRO A 183 -9.76 -12.12 1.46
CA PRO A 183 -8.73 -12.21 0.43
C PRO A 183 -9.20 -13.02 -0.77
N THR A 184 -8.87 -12.55 -1.97
CA THR A 184 -9.27 -13.17 -3.24
C THR A 184 -8.11 -13.87 -3.94
N GLY A 185 -6.86 -13.57 -3.55
CA GLY A 185 -5.66 -14.02 -4.27
C GLY A 185 -5.41 -13.29 -5.59
N ASN A 186 -6.24 -12.30 -5.95
CA ASN A 186 -6.09 -11.47 -7.14
C ASN A 186 -5.61 -10.05 -6.75
N TYR A 187 -4.48 -9.64 -7.29
CA TYR A 187 -3.95 -8.29 -7.14
C TYR A 187 -4.64 -7.34 -8.15
N GLY A 188 -5.88 -6.97 -7.84
CA GLY A 188 -6.66 -6.00 -8.62
C GLY A 188 -6.43 -4.53 -8.23
N PRO A 189 -7.17 -3.59 -8.83
CA PRO A 189 -7.07 -2.15 -8.54
C PRO A 189 -7.22 -1.81 -7.05
N LYS A 190 -8.15 -2.44 -6.34
CA LYS A 190 -8.34 -2.21 -4.89
C LYS A 190 -7.12 -2.63 -4.06
N THR A 191 -6.46 -3.73 -4.45
CA THR A 191 -5.23 -4.19 -3.77
C THR A 191 -4.09 -3.20 -4.02
N GLU A 192 -3.93 -2.72 -5.27
CA GLU A 192 -2.93 -1.71 -5.64
C GLU A 192 -3.12 -0.41 -4.86
N GLU A 193 -4.36 0.11 -4.79
CA GLU A 193 -4.70 1.31 -4.02
C GLU A 193 -4.40 1.14 -2.52
N ALA A 194 -4.76 -0.02 -1.95
CA ALA A 194 -4.50 -0.32 -0.56
C ALA A 194 -3.00 -0.41 -0.24
N VAL A 195 -2.22 -1.05 -1.12
CA VAL A 195 -0.75 -1.10 -0.98
C VAL A 195 -0.15 0.29 -1.05
N LYS A 196 -0.56 1.11 -2.01
CA LYS A 196 -0.08 2.49 -2.13
C LYS A 196 -0.43 3.34 -0.89
N ALA A 197 -1.64 3.17 -0.35
CA ALA A 197 -2.06 3.84 0.87
C ALA A 197 -1.23 3.39 2.09
N PHE A 198 -0.95 2.09 2.20
CA PHE A 198 -0.07 1.54 3.21
C PHE A 198 1.35 2.12 3.10
N GLN A 199 1.97 2.05 1.91
CA GLN A 199 3.31 2.56 1.66
C GLN A 199 3.42 4.05 2.01
N THR A 200 2.42 4.85 1.61
CA THR A 200 2.34 6.28 1.94
C THR A 200 2.30 6.50 3.45
N CYS A 201 1.49 5.72 4.16
CA CYS A 201 1.42 5.80 5.63
C CYS A 201 2.74 5.34 6.28
N ALA A 202 3.36 4.30 5.73
CA ALA A 202 4.61 3.72 6.22
C ALA A 202 5.81 4.67 6.10
N LEU A 203 5.82 5.56 5.10
CA LEU A 203 6.78 6.65 5.00
C LEU A 203 6.63 7.70 6.11
N GLY A 204 5.45 7.80 6.73
CA GLY A 204 5.18 8.65 7.88
C GLY A 204 5.54 7.99 9.22
N LYS A 205 5.56 8.78 10.29
CA LYS A 205 5.83 8.32 11.67
C LYS A 205 4.59 7.81 12.41
N GLU A 206 3.39 8.12 11.93
CA GLU A 206 2.15 7.88 12.67
C GLU A 206 1.61 6.45 12.45
N ARG A 207 1.23 5.78 13.52
CA ARG A 207 0.50 4.49 13.51
C ARG A 207 -0.64 4.54 14.51
N GLN A 208 -1.61 3.64 14.37
CA GLN A 208 -2.53 3.33 15.45
C GLN A 208 -2.20 1.93 16.01
N LYS A 209 -2.13 1.79 17.33
CA LYS A 209 -2.01 0.50 18.01
C LYS A 209 -3.12 0.40 19.07
N ARG A 210 -3.96 -0.63 18.98
CA ARG A 210 -5.08 -0.86 19.92
C ARG A 210 -5.96 0.39 20.16
N GLY A 211 -6.28 1.12 19.10
CA GLY A 211 -7.08 2.34 19.18
C GLY A 211 -6.29 3.62 19.49
N VAL A 212 -5.04 3.51 19.97
CA VAL A 212 -4.23 4.65 20.39
C VAL A 212 -3.28 5.09 19.28
N MET A 213 -3.18 6.40 19.05
CA MET A 213 -2.21 6.99 18.13
C MET A 213 -0.81 6.99 18.73
N ILE A 214 0.17 6.51 17.97
CA ILE A 214 1.58 6.49 18.36
C ILE A 214 2.47 7.03 17.24
N ASN A 215 3.64 7.53 17.63
CA ASN A 215 4.71 7.89 16.71
C ASN A 215 5.83 6.85 16.81
N VAL A 216 6.32 6.38 15.66
CA VAL A 216 7.39 5.39 15.56
C VAL A 216 8.52 5.91 14.69
N SER A 217 9.72 5.36 14.88
CA SER A 217 10.82 5.55 13.93
C SER A 217 10.45 4.93 12.58
N VAL A 218 10.68 5.66 11.49
CA VAL A 218 10.32 5.21 10.13
C VAL A 218 11.28 4.11 9.67
N SER A 219 10.80 2.87 9.70
CA SER A 219 11.50 1.67 9.21
C SER A 219 11.36 1.48 7.71
N PHE A 220 10.24 1.91 7.11
CA PHE A 220 9.99 1.72 5.67
C PHE A 220 10.95 2.54 4.81
N LYS A 221 11.54 1.90 3.80
CA LYS A 221 12.50 2.50 2.85
C LYS A 221 12.11 2.29 1.38
N GLY A 222 10.91 1.78 1.12
CA GLY A 222 10.38 1.62 -0.24
C GLY A 222 9.73 2.89 -0.78
N SER A 223 9.06 2.76 -1.91
CA SER A 223 8.31 3.84 -2.57
C SER A 223 6.80 3.62 -2.45
N ALA A 224 6.02 4.69 -2.61
CA ALA A 224 4.55 4.62 -2.65
C ALA A 224 4.05 4.45 -4.10
N ASP A 225 4.36 3.30 -4.70
CA ASP A 225 4.11 2.97 -6.10
C ASP A 225 2.98 1.96 -6.33
N GLY A 226 2.44 1.35 -5.27
CA GLY A 226 1.43 0.30 -5.37
C GLY A 226 1.97 -1.07 -5.76
N ILE A 227 3.29 -1.24 -5.79
CA ILE A 227 3.99 -2.51 -6.04
C ILE A 227 4.43 -3.10 -4.70
N ALA A 228 3.95 -4.30 -4.36
CA ALA A 228 4.37 -4.98 -3.15
C ALA A 228 5.70 -5.72 -3.38
N ASP A 229 6.79 -4.96 -3.38
CA ASP A 229 8.16 -5.46 -3.36
C ASP A 229 8.55 -6.02 -1.97
N ILE A 230 9.80 -6.47 -1.84
CA ILE A 230 10.30 -7.02 -0.57
C ILE A 230 10.22 -6.01 0.58
N SER A 231 10.49 -4.73 0.31
CA SER A 231 10.42 -3.66 1.31
C SER A 231 8.99 -3.50 1.84
N THR A 232 8.01 -3.52 0.94
CA THR A 232 6.59 -3.40 1.26
C THR A 232 6.10 -4.61 2.05
N GLN A 233 6.49 -5.82 1.64
CA GLN A 233 6.08 -7.05 2.30
C GLN A 233 6.66 -7.16 3.72
N GLU A 234 7.95 -6.86 3.90
CA GLU A 234 8.58 -6.90 5.22
C GLU A 234 8.00 -5.84 6.17
N GLU A 235 7.71 -4.63 5.68
CA GLU A 235 7.06 -3.62 6.50
C GLU A 235 5.63 -4.02 6.87
N LEU A 236 4.86 -4.63 5.95
CA LEU A 236 3.51 -5.16 6.28
C LEU A 236 3.57 -6.26 7.34
N LYS A 237 4.53 -7.19 7.23
CA LYS A 237 4.76 -8.21 8.25
C LYS A 237 5.13 -7.57 9.60
N TYR A 238 5.98 -6.55 9.59
CA TYR A 238 6.33 -5.79 10.80
C TYR A 238 5.10 -5.11 11.43
N TRP A 239 4.27 -4.43 10.64
CA TRP A 239 3.03 -3.82 11.14
C TRP A 239 2.06 -4.85 11.71
N SER A 240 1.94 -6.00 11.05
CA SER A 240 1.13 -7.13 11.52
C SER A 240 1.62 -7.63 12.89
N ARG A 241 2.93 -7.87 13.04
CA ARG A 241 3.55 -8.29 14.32
C ARG A 241 3.35 -7.26 15.43
N MET A 242 3.41 -5.97 15.10
CA MET A 242 3.28 -4.88 16.06
C MET A 242 1.83 -4.48 16.37
N GLU A 243 0.85 -5.12 15.72
CA GLU A 243 -0.57 -4.75 15.75
C GLU A 243 -0.81 -3.28 15.33
N TYR A 244 -0.06 -2.80 14.35
CA TYR A 244 -0.24 -1.47 13.79
C TYR A 244 -1.36 -1.47 12.76
N CYS A 245 -2.24 -0.49 12.87
CA CYS A 245 -3.26 -0.17 11.89
C CYS A 245 -3.01 1.22 11.31
N LYS A 246 -3.66 1.46 10.17
CA LYS A 246 -3.87 2.81 9.64
C LYS A 246 -4.36 3.73 10.78
N PRO A 247 -3.69 4.88 11.01
CA PRO A 247 -4.13 5.91 11.94
C PRO A 247 -5.64 6.22 11.86
N ALA A 248 -6.45 5.74 12.80
CA ALA A 248 -7.84 6.17 12.91
C ALA A 248 -7.90 7.50 13.66
N ASN A 249 -7.55 8.55 12.93
CA ASN A 249 -7.97 9.94 13.13
C ASN A 249 -8.09 10.57 11.73
N SER A 250 -8.67 9.81 10.79
CA SER A 250 -8.99 10.34 9.47
C SER A 250 -10.15 11.30 9.66
N VAL A 251 -9.86 12.60 9.55
CA VAL A 251 -10.92 13.58 9.34
C VAL A 251 -11.76 13.09 8.17
N THR A 252 -13.05 12.88 8.40
CA THR A 252 -13.95 12.42 7.34
C THR A 252 -14.16 13.56 6.35
N LEU A 253 -13.73 13.37 5.10
CA LEU A 253 -14.11 14.26 4.00
C LEU A 253 -15.48 13.84 3.47
N ASN A 254 -16.49 14.61 3.82
CA ASN A 254 -17.83 14.46 3.28
C ASN A 254 -17.94 15.30 1.99
N PHE A 255 -18.77 14.86 1.04
CA PHE A 255 -19.05 15.62 -0.19
C PHE A 255 -20.53 15.99 -0.26
N SER A 256 -20.82 17.21 -0.70
CA SER A 256 -22.19 17.66 -0.91
C SER A 256 -22.91 16.71 -1.88
N SER A 257 -24.18 16.43 -1.61
CA SER A 257 -25.04 15.59 -2.46
C SER A 257 -25.21 16.15 -3.88
N SER A 258 -24.87 17.43 -4.08
CA SER A 258 -24.87 18.08 -5.39
C SER A 258 -23.66 17.73 -6.28
N LEU A 259 -22.65 17.02 -5.73
CA LEU A 259 -21.48 16.52 -6.45
C LEU A 259 -21.73 15.08 -6.94
N ASP A 260 -21.56 14.85 -8.24
CA ASP A 260 -21.52 13.50 -8.81
C ASP A 260 -20.17 12.82 -8.56
N GLU A 261 -20.14 11.49 -8.69
CA GLU A 261 -18.93 10.71 -8.38
C GLU A 261 -17.73 11.07 -9.27
N GLY A 262 -17.95 11.43 -10.53
CA GLY A 262 -16.86 11.88 -11.41
C GLY A 262 -16.13 13.09 -10.81
N ARG A 263 -16.90 14.10 -10.40
CA ARG A 263 -16.34 15.32 -9.77
C ARG A 263 -15.76 15.09 -8.38
N LYS A 264 -16.27 14.12 -7.62
CA LYS A 264 -15.65 13.73 -6.33
C LYS A 264 -14.29 13.08 -6.56
N ASN A 265 -14.20 12.21 -7.57
CA ASN A 265 -12.98 11.46 -7.89
C ASN A 265 -11.87 12.34 -8.48
N LEU A 266 -12.21 13.46 -9.13
CA LEU A 266 -11.24 14.42 -9.68
C LEU A 266 -10.46 15.22 -8.63
N LEU A 267 -10.98 15.37 -7.40
CA LEU A 267 -10.19 15.93 -6.30
C LEU A 267 -9.02 14.98 -6.02
N SER A 268 -7.78 15.46 -6.05
CA SER A 268 -6.62 14.57 -5.91
C SER A 268 -6.45 14.07 -4.47
N THR A 269 -5.73 12.96 -4.31
CA THR A 269 -5.30 12.47 -2.99
C THR A 269 -4.50 13.54 -2.24
N LYS A 270 -3.60 14.24 -2.93
CA LYS A 270 -2.79 15.33 -2.35
C LYS A 270 -3.65 16.44 -1.75
N SER A 271 -4.68 16.89 -2.46
CA SER A 271 -5.61 17.90 -1.95
C SER A 271 -6.39 17.39 -0.74
N ARG A 272 -6.87 16.14 -0.79
CA ARG A 272 -7.56 15.50 0.34
C ARG A 272 -6.65 15.42 1.58
N ASP A 273 -5.38 15.06 1.41
CA ASP A 273 -4.41 14.94 2.49
C ASP A 273 -4.08 16.29 3.13
N ILE A 274 -3.89 17.35 2.33
CA ILE A 274 -3.67 18.71 2.84
C ILE A 274 -4.86 19.17 3.70
N ILE A 275 -6.08 19.00 3.19
CA ILE A 275 -7.30 19.43 3.88
C ILE A 275 -7.49 18.66 5.19
N THR A 276 -7.36 17.33 5.13
CA THR A 276 -7.52 16.47 6.32
C THR A 276 -6.41 16.70 7.35
N THR A 277 -5.18 16.97 6.93
CA THR A 277 -4.07 17.32 7.83
C THR A 277 -4.36 18.63 8.56
N ALA A 278 -4.77 19.68 7.86
CA ALA A 278 -5.13 20.95 8.47
C ALA A 278 -6.31 20.82 9.44
N ALA A 279 -7.32 20.04 9.06
CA ALA A 279 -8.49 19.77 9.90
C ALA A 279 -8.12 18.98 11.16
N LYS A 280 -7.24 17.99 11.04
CA LYS A 280 -6.73 17.20 12.17
C LYS A 280 -5.96 18.08 13.15
N ALA A 281 -5.12 18.99 12.64
CA ALA A 281 -4.31 19.88 13.46
C ALA A 281 -5.15 20.78 14.38
N VAL A 282 -6.37 21.17 13.96
CA VAL A 282 -7.29 21.96 14.78
C VAL A 282 -8.29 21.11 15.57
N GLY A 283 -8.28 19.79 15.39
CA GLY A 283 -9.15 18.84 16.08
C GLY A 283 -10.54 18.67 15.48
N TYR A 284 -10.72 18.98 14.19
CA TYR A 284 -11.97 18.65 13.48
C TYR A 284 -12.05 17.14 13.22
N GLN A 285 -13.26 16.61 13.31
CA GLN A 285 -13.54 15.20 13.00
C GLN A 285 -14.01 15.00 11.55
N SER A 286 -14.58 16.04 10.93
CA SER A 286 -15.05 16.01 9.56
C SER A 286 -14.97 17.38 8.90
N VAL A 287 -14.91 17.38 7.57
CA VAL A 287 -14.93 18.56 6.71
C VAL A 287 -15.86 18.30 5.53
N MET A 288 -16.62 19.32 5.12
CA MET A 288 -17.59 19.22 4.03
C MET A 288 -17.02 19.87 2.76
N ILE A 289 -16.90 19.11 1.69
CA ILE A 289 -16.56 19.61 0.35
C ILE A 289 -17.85 19.96 -0.38
N ASN A 290 -18.11 21.26 -0.55
CA ASN A 290 -19.33 21.75 -1.19
C ASN A 290 -19.21 21.85 -2.71
N SER A 291 -18.01 22.09 -3.23
CA SER A 291 -17.79 22.18 -4.67
C SER A 291 -16.37 21.78 -5.08
N THR A 292 -16.20 21.25 -6.29
CA THR A 292 -14.91 20.96 -6.92
C THR A 292 -14.84 21.64 -8.29
N ILE A 293 -14.57 20.92 -9.38
CA ILE A 293 -14.71 21.45 -10.74
C ILE A 293 -16.20 21.61 -11.10
N ARG A 294 -16.54 22.61 -11.94
CA ARG A 294 -17.83 22.70 -12.62
C ARG A 294 -17.64 22.75 -14.13
N TYR A 295 -18.31 21.86 -14.84
CA TYR A 295 -18.37 21.93 -16.29
C TYR A 295 -19.29 23.08 -16.77
N PRO A 296 -19.12 23.58 -18.00
CA PRO A 296 -19.93 24.67 -18.57
C PRO A 296 -21.44 24.48 -18.37
N ARG A 297 -21.98 23.28 -18.64
CA ARG A 297 -23.41 22.99 -18.43
C ARG A 297 -23.86 23.08 -16.98
N GLN A 298 -23.03 22.64 -16.05
CA GLN A 298 -23.33 22.72 -14.62
C GLN A 298 -23.28 24.17 -14.13
N GLN A 299 -22.28 24.93 -14.58
CA GLN A 299 -22.15 26.35 -14.29
C GLN A 299 -23.34 27.14 -14.86
N ALA A 300 -23.72 26.91 -16.13
CA ALA A 300 -24.91 27.51 -16.74
C ALA A 300 -26.19 27.16 -15.97
N SER A 301 -26.37 25.89 -15.61
CA SER A 301 -27.54 25.44 -14.83
C SER A 301 -27.63 26.11 -13.46
N ALA A 302 -26.49 26.25 -12.76
CA ALA A 302 -26.42 26.94 -11.47
C ALA A 302 -26.77 28.43 -11.62
N MET A 303 -26.23 29.10 -12.66
CA MET A 303 -26.54 30.50 -12.96
C MET A 303 -28.02 30.68 -13.33
N TYR A 304 -28.58 29.80 -14.16
CA TYR A 304 -29.99 29.80 -14.54
C TYR A 304 -30.90 29.69 -13.30
N ASN A 305 -30.63 28.73 -12.42
CA ASN A 305 -31.46 28.52 -11.21
C ASN A 305 -31.39 29.72 -10.26
N ASN A 306 -30.21 30.31 -10.09
CA ASN A 306 -30.04 31.52 -9.29
C ASN A 306 -30.90 32.67 -9.86
N LEU A 307 -30.80 32.94 -11.16
CA LEU A 307 -31.55 34.00 -11.82
C LEU A 307 -33.07 33.76 -11.80
N LYS A 308 -33.50 32.53 -12.08
CA LYS A 308 -34.91 32.12 -12.01
C LYS A 308 -35.50 32.35 -10.62
N ASN A 309 -34.71 32.16 -9.57
CA ASN A 309 -35.11 32.39 -8.18
C ASN A 309 -34.89 33.86 -7.73
N GLY A 310 -34.67 34.79 -8.66
CA GLY A 310 -34.47 36.21 -8.36
C GLY A 310 -33.12 36.56 -7.73
N LYS A 311 -32.19 35.59 -7.63
CA LYS A 311 -30.87 35.77 -7.02
C LYS A 311 -29.83 36.14 -8.08
N ARG A 312 -29.70 37.43 -8.37
CA ARG A 312 -28.66 37.94 -9.28
C ARG A 312 -27.36 38.19 -8.52
N LEU A 313 -26.42 37.24 -8.63
CA LEU A 313 -25.10 37.36 -8.02
C LEU A 313 -24.24 38.41 -8.73
N SER A 314 -23.33 39.02 -8.01
CA SER A 314 -22.33 39.95 -8.58
C SER A 314 -21.19 39.13 -9.17
N TYR A 315 -21.25 38.90 -10.48
CA TYR A 315 -20.18 38.22 -11.23
C TYR A 315 -19.18 39.22 -11.81
N ALA A 316 -17.99 38.75 -12.13
CA ALA A 316 -17.07 39.47 -13.02
C ALA A 316 -17.67 39.59 -14.44
N ALA A 317 -17.06 40.42 -15.29
CA ALA A 317 -17.57 40.72 -16.63
C ALA A 317 -17.97 39.48 -17.47
N PRO A 318 -17.18 38.38 -17.52
CA PRO A 318 -17.59 37.17 -18.25
C PRO A 318 -18.87 36.55 -17.70
N GLY A 319 -19.01 36.45 -16.37
CA GLY A 319 -20.22 35.92 -15.75
C GLY A 319 -21.43 36.84 -15.93
N MET A 320 -21.24 38.17 -15.87
CA MET A 320 -22.33 39.12 -16.17
C MET A 320 -22.84 38.95 -17.61
N ALA A 321 -21.95 38.76 -18.58
CA ALA A 321 -22.35 38.52 -19.97
C ALA A 321 -23.20 37.24 -20.12
N VAL A 322 -22.89 36.18 -19.37
CA VAL A 322 -23.74 34.97 -19.34
C VAL A 322 -25.11 35.25 -18.69
N THR A 323 -25.18 36.09 -17.65
CA THR A 323 -26.49 36.50 -17.10
C THR A 323 -27.32 37.34 -18.08
N ASN A 324 -26.67 38.14 -18.94
CA ASN A 324 -27.36 38.90 -19.99
C ASN A 324 -27.92 37.97 -21.08
N VAL A 325 -27.21 36.87 -21.40
CA VAL A 325 -27.75 35.82 -22.29
C VAL A 325 -29.05 35.25 -21.72
N TRP A 326 -29.12 35.02 -20.41
CA TRP A 326 -30.35 34.59 -19.75
C TRP A 326 -31.46 35.64 -19.92
N ASP A 327 -31.21 36.91 -19.62
CA ASP A 327 -32.21 37.99 -19.75
C ASP A 327 -32.79 38.04 -21.17
N ASP A 328 -31.94 37.94 -22.18
CA ASP A 328 -32.35 37.95 -23.59
C ASP A 328 -33.13 36.70 -24.00
N CYS A 329 -32.80 35.54 -23.43
CA CYS A 329 -33.58 34.31 -23.63
C CYS A 329 -34.97 34.41 -22.99
N GLN A 330 -35.07 35.03 -21.80
CA GLN A 330 -36.34 35.24 -21.12
C GLN A 330 -37.25 36.22 -21.89
N LYS A 331 -36.69 37.32 -22.44
CA LYS A 331 -37.45 38.24 -23.32
C LYS A 331 -38.02 37.52 -24.55
N LYS A 332 -37.25 36.59 -25.11
CA LYS A 332 -37.63 35.77 -26.28
C LYS A 332 -38.47 34.54 -25.91
N LYS A 333 -38.79 34.34 -24.62
CA LYS A 333 -39.58 33.21 -24.08
C LYS A 333 -39.03 31.84 -24.48
N LEU A 334 -37.69 31.69 -24.50
CA LEU A 334 -37.06 30.40 -24.79
C LEU A 334 -37.33 29.37 -23.68
N SER A 335 -37.23 28.08 -24.03
CA SER A 335 -37.31 27.00 -23.06
C SER A 335 -36.12 27.03 -22.09
N LYS A 336 -36.26 26.32 -20.95
CA LYS A 336 -35.16 26.14 -19.99
C LYS A 336 -33.92 25.56 -20.66
N GLU A 337 -34.07 24.50 -21.45
CA GLU A 337 -32.92 23.83 -22.06
C GLU A 337 -32.28 24.67 -23.17
N ASP A 338 -33.07 25.39 -23.97
CA ASP A 338 -32.49 26.30 -24.98
C ASP A 338 -31.74 27.46 -24.33
N THR A 339 -32.26 27.97 -23.21
CA THR A 339 -31.59 29.02 -22.42
C THR A 339 -30.28 28.50 -21.84
N ILE A 340 -30.29 27.32 -21.21
CA ILE A 340 -29.07 26.70 -20.66
C ILE A 340 -28.06 26.44 -21.77
N LYS A 341 -28.49 25.92 -22.93
CA LYS A 341 -27.60 25.70 -24.08
C LYS A 341 -26.91 26.98 -24.52
N LYS A 342 -27.65 28.09 -24.70
CA LYS A 342 -27.07 29.38 -25.06
C LYS A 342 -26.11 29.93 -24.00
N MET A 343 -26.42 29.71 -22.73
CA MET A 343 -25.51 30.06 -21.64
C MET A 343 -24.23 29.22 -21.69
N VAL A 344 -24.33 27.92 -21.99
CA VAL A 344 -23.17 27.03 -22.20
C VAL A 344 -22.31 27.52 -23.35
N ASP A 345 -22.91 27.81 -24.51
CA ASP A 345 -22.18 28.29 -25.68
C ASP A 345 -21.37 29.56 -25.35
N LYS A 346 -21.95 30.46 -24.54
CA LYS A 346 -21.25 31.68 -24.09
C LYS A 346 -20.14 31.41 -23.09
N ILE A 347 -20.31 30.42 -22.21
CA ILE A 347 -19.25 29.99 -21.28
C ILE A 347 -18.08 29.38 -22.07
N ASP A 348 -18.37 28.54 -23.06
CA ASP A 348 -17.36 27.89 -23.90
C ASP A 348 -16.61 28.91 -24.77
N GLU A 349 -17.30 29.93 -25.29
CA GLU A 349 -16.68 31.08 -25.98
C GLU A 349 -15.65 31.76 -25.07
N PHE A 350 -16.02 32.11 -23.84
CA PHE A 350 -15.08 32.71 -22.89
C PHE A 350 -13.93 31.77 -22.50
N SER A 351 -14.22 30.48 -22.35
CA SER A 351 -13.18 29.48 -22.03
C SER A 351 -12.10 29.42 -23.12
N LYS A 352 -12.48 29.52 -24.40
CA LYS A 352 -11.53 29.56 -25.54
C LYS A 352 -10.64 30.81 -25.52
N GLU A 353 -11.15 31.91 -24.97
CA GLU A 353 -10.39 33.16 -24.77
C GLU A 353 -9.58 33.18 -23.47
N GLY A 354 -9.56 32.08 -22.69
CA GLY A 354 -8.91 32.02 -21.39
C GLY A 354 -9.62 32.84 -20.30
N LYS A 355 -10.86 33.27 -20.53
CA LYS A 355 -11.69 34.03 -19.59
C LYS A 355 -12.59 33.09 -18.80
N ARG A 356 -12.62 33.26 -17.47
CA ARG A 356 -13.41 32.41 -16.57
C ARG A 356 -14.68 33.12 -16.12
N VAL A 357 -15.81 32.42 -16.20
CA VAL A 357 -17.12 32.89 -15.71
C VAL A 357 -17.31 32.65 -14.21
N SER A 358 -16.50 31.74 -13.65
CA SER A 358 -16.49 31.31 -12.25
C SER A 358 -15.12 30.71 -11.95
N LEU A 359 -14.65 30.80 -10.71
CA LEU A 359 -13.39 30.18 -10.29
C LEU A 359 -13.40 28.65 -10.50
N HIS A 360 -14.56 28.01 -10.40
CA HIS A 360 -14.72 26.56 -10.55
C HIS A 360 -14.93 26.10 -12.00
N CYS A 361 -15.22 27.02 -12.91
CA CYS A 361 -15.49 26.70 -14.32
C CYS A 361 -14.19 26.69 -15.10
N VAL A 362 -13.49 25.56 -15.05
CA VAL A 362 -12.20 25.31 -15.69
C VAL A 362 -12.24 23.97 -16.44
N SER A 363 -11.30 23.75 -17.35
CA SER A 363 -11.12 22.44 -17.97
C SER A 363 -10.57 21.41 -16.97
N GLU A 364 -10.80 20.12 -17.22
CA GLU A 364 -10.21 19.06 -16.37
C GLU A 364 -8.68 19.09 -16.37
N ASP A 365 -8.05 19.44 -17.50
CA ASP A 365 -6.60 19.49 -17.60
C ASP A 365 -6.01 20.66 -16.81
N GLU A 366 -6.71 21.78 -16.73
CA GLU A 366 -6.38 22.85 -15.78
C GLU A 366 -6.62 22.41 -14.34
N TYR A 367 -7.73 21.73 -14.07
CA TYR A 367 -8.08 21.26 -12.73
C TYR A 367 -7.07 20.23 -12.19
N LYS A 368 -6.55 19.37 -13.05
CA LYS A 368 -5.49 18.39 -12.73
C LYS A 368 -4.16 19.06 -12.36
N LYS A 369 -3.93 20.31 -12.78
CA LYS A 369 -2.75 21.12 -12.38
C LYS A 369 -3.03 21.93 -11.13
N MET A 370 -4.28 22.32 -10.91
CA MET A 370 -4.72 23.13 -9.79
C MET A 370 -6.14 22.74 -9.37
N ASN A 371 -6.25 22.00 -8.28
CA ASN A 371 -7.56 21.67 -7.72
C ASN A 371 -8.14 22.92 -7.05
N ILE A 372 -9.39 23.21 -7.41
CA ILE A 372 -10.17 24.31 -6.88
C ILE A 372 -11.32 23.70 -6.08
N VAL A 373 -11.48 24.10 -4.83
CA VAL A 373 -12.42 23.44 -3.91
C VAL A 373 -13.06 24.45 -2.97
N ASP A 374 -14.38 24.33 -2.79
CA ASP A 374 -15.09 25.06 -1.73
C ASP A 374 -15.31 24.14 -0.54
N ILE A 375 -14.90 24.61 0.62
CA ILE A 375 -14.91 23.87 1.88
C ILE A 375 -15.86 24.56 2.86
N ASP A 376 -16.70 23.76 3.50
CA ASP A 376 -17.48 24.16 4.66
C ASP A 376 -16.99 23.39 5.90
N ILE A 377 -16.91 24.11 7.02
CA ILE A 377 -16.27 23.65 8.24
C ILE A 377 -17.06 24.07 9.48
N PRO A 378 -16.83 23.41 10.63
CA PRO A 378 -17.32 23.92 11.90
C PRO A 378 -16.86 25.37 12.16
N LYS A 379 -17.73 26.20 12.73
CA LYS A 379 -17.43 27.61 13.03
C LYS A 379 -16.40 27.82 14.17
N THR A 380 -16.00 26.76 14.84
CA THR A 380 -15.00 26.79 15.92
C THR A 380 -13.60 26.71 15.34
N LYS A 381 -12.61 27.49 15.84
CA LYS A 381 -11.20 27.42 15.39
C LYS A 381 -10.95 27.65 13.89
N THR A 382 -11.87 28.34 13.22
CA THR A 382 -11.76 28.55 11.77
C THR A 382 -10.48 29.29 11.38
N ALA A 383 -10.09 30.33 12.11
CA ALA A 383 -8.85 31.07 11.84
C ALA A 383 -7.61 30.16 11.88
N ASP A 384 -7.55 29.25 12.85
CA ASP A 384 -6.45 28.29 12.97
C ASP A 384 -6.46 27.31 11.80
N PHE A 385 -7.63 26.83 11.38
CA PHE A 385 -7.74 25.93 10.22
C PHE A 385 -7.21 26.59 8.94
N LEU A 386 -7.55 27.87 8.70
CA LEU A 386 -7.05 28.60 7.54
C LEU A 386 -5.52 28.76 7.59
N ARG A 387 -4.95 29.02 8.77
CA ARG A 387 -3.49 29.09 8.96
C ARG A 387 -2.83 27.75 8.73
N GLU A 388 -3.40 26.65 9.22
CA GLU A 388 -2.89 25.29 8.98
C GLU A 388 -2.90 24.93 7.49
N LEU A 389 -3.97 25.28 6.76
CA LEU A 389 -4.00 25.14 5.30
C LEU A 389 -2.89 25.95 4.63
N ALA A 390 -2.70 27.21 5.05
CA ALA A 390 -1.74 28.12 4.45
C ALA A 390 -0.26 27.68 4.60
N LYS A 391 0.04 26.82 5.60
CA LYS A 391 1.38 26.23 5.79
C LYS A 391 1.86 25.36 4.63
N SER A 392 0.94 24.79 3.85
CA SER A 392 1.32 24.00 2.68
C SER A 392 1.70 24.91 1.51
N ASP A 393 2.91 24.74 0.95
CA ASP A 393 3.37 25.48 -0.23
C ASP A 393 2.55 25.18 -1.49
N CYS A 394 1.80 24.08 -1.49
CA CYS A 394 0.90 23.75 -2.58
C CYS A 394 -0.40 24.54 -2.52
N VAL A 395 -0.81 25.03 -1.34
CA VAL A 395 -1.96 25.95 -1.23
C VAL A 395 -1.50 27.31 -1.72
N VAL A 396 -2.12 27.79 -2.79
CA VAL A 396 -1.78 29.08 -3.43
C VAL A 396 -2.72 30.19 -3.01
N LYS A 397 -3.98 29.86 -2.70
CA LYS A 397 -5.00 30.86 -2.39
C LYS A 397 -6.07 30.29 -1.46
N ILE A 398 -6.50 31.12 -0.50
CA ILE A 398 -7.62 30.84 0.39
C ILE A 398 -8.52 32.09 0.43
N LEU A 399 -9.78 31.98 0.03
CA LEU A 399 -10.76 33.07 0.09
C LEU A 399 -11.88 32.72 1.09
N HIS A 400 -12.30 33.68 1.92
CA HIS A 400 -13.35 33.47 2.92
C HIS A 400 -14.19 34.74 3.17
N ASP A 401 -15.40 34.60 3.71
CA ASP A 401 -16.25 35.71 4.21
C ASP A 401 -16.53 35.60 5.71
N ILE A 402 -15.49 35.27 6.47
CA ILE A 402 -15.58 35.04 7.91
C ILE A 402 -15.19 36.30 8.69
N SER A 403 -16.14 36.81 9.46
CA SER A 403 -15.95 38.01 10.29
C SER A 403 -14.82 37.83 11.30
N GLY A 404 -14.02 38.87 11.48
CA GLY A 404 -12.92 38.91 12.45
C GLY A 404 -11.59 38.30 11.96
N ILE A 405 -11.57 37.62 10.81
CA ILE A 405 -10.35 37.14 10.18
C ILE A 405 -9.87 38.19 9.16
N LYS A 406 -8.63 38.68 9.32
CA LYS A 406 -8.00 39.64 8.42
C LYS A 406 -7.17 38.91 7.36
N ASP A 407 -6.88 39.63 6.27
CA ASP A 407 -5.95 39.16 5.25
C ASP A 407 -4.57 38.83 5.84
N GLU A 408 -4.06 37.65 5.53
CA GLU A 408 -2.78 37.15 6.02
C GLU A 408 -2.16 36.20 4.99
N GLY A 409 -1.06 36.62 4.35
CA GLY A 409 -0.38 35.80 3.33
C GLY A 409 -1.32 35.34 2.20
N LYS A 410 -1.56 34.03 2.14
CA LYS A 410 -2.45 33.35 1.17
C LYS A 410 -3.95 33.49 1.49
N ILE A 411 -4.27 33.91 2.71
CA ILE A 411 -5.63 34.06 3.23
C ILE A 411 -6.12 35.47 2.88
N LYS A 412 -7.24 35.54 2.15
CA LYS A 412 -7.85 36.80 1.69
C LYS A 412 -9.34 36.83 1.98
N LEU A 413 -9.81 37.98 2.45
CA LEU A 413 -11.23 38.25 2.61
C LEU A 413 -11.88 38.46 1.24
N LEU A 414 -12.92 37.69 0.94
CA LEU A 414 -13.79 37.88 -0.22
C LEU A 414 -15.25 37.87 0.25
N LYS A 415 -15.84 39.06 0.34
CA LYS A 415 -17.22 39.23 0.81
C LYS A 415 -18.21 38.51 -0.10
N LYS A 416 -19.23 37.89 0.50
CA LYS A 416 -20.31 37.11 -0.13
C LYS A 416 -19.90 35.73 -0.67
N GLU A 417 -18.75 35.19 -0.27
CA GLU A 417 -18.40 33.78 -0.45
C GLU A 417 -18.94 32.96 0.74
N PRO A 418 -19.98 32.12 0.56
CA PRO A 418 -20.57 31.35 1.66
C PRO A 418 -19.67 30.20 2.14
N CYS A 419 -18.65 29.84 1.37
CA CYS A 419 -17.73 28.74 1.67
C CYS A 419 -16.28 29.24 1.63
N ILE A 420 -15.36 28.46 2.21
CA ILE A 420 -13.93 28.74 2.12
C ILE A 420 -13.44 28.20 0.78
N HIS A 421 -13.06 29.09 -0.12
CA HIS A 421 -12.50 28.74 -1.41
C HIS A 421 -11.00 28.45 -1.27
N VAL A 422 -10.52 27.33 -1.80
CA VAL A 422 -9.10 26.96 -1.74
C VAL A 422 -8.61 26.53 -3.13
N GLU A 423 -7.46 27.09 -3.53
CA GLU A 423 -6.73 26.68 -4.73
C GLU A 423 -5.46 25.92 -4.33
N ILE A 424 -5.29 24.69 -4.83
CA ILE A 424 -4.21 23.77 -4.46
C ILE A 424 -3.48 23.29 -5.71
N LYS A 425 -2.19 23.59 -5.81
CA LYS A 425 -1.29 23.12 -6.88
C LYS A 425 -1.03 21.62 -6.75
N GLN A 426 -1.16 20.90 -7.86
CA GLN A 426 -1.00 19.44 -7.95
C GLN A 426 0.44 19.03 -8.16
#